data_AF-A0A523TWB0-F1
#
_entry.id   AF-A0A523TWB0-F1
#
_cell.length_a   1.000
_cell.length_b   1.000
_cell.length_c   1.000
_cell.angle_alpha   90.00
_cell.angle_beta   90.00
_cell.angle_gamma   90.00
#
_symmetry.space_group_name_H-M   'P 1'
#
loop_
_entity.id
_entity.type
_entity.pdbx_description
1 polymer ?
#
loop_
_entity_poly.entity_id
_entity_poly.type
_entity_poly.pdbx_seq_one_letter_code
_entity_poly.pdbx_strand_id
1 'polypeptide(L)'
;MAGKFKKRIVIPRREHLSDVIRFSTAFWIGMGFLLFLILILLNGFSEFSATVLFLFIPAGVFFGVPFGIALHRWLIVAHSEYGAKVVPVTWLSRNGRLLKGWFAAGIVILIVLVLVVIPSTIHV
;
A
#
# COMPACT_ATOMS: atom_id res chain seq x y z
N MET A 1 -26.17 -29.27 -6.96
CA MET A 1 -25.82 -28.53 -5.72
C MET A 1 -25.80 -27.04 -6.04
N ALA A 2 -26.91 -26.34 -5.76
CA ALA A 2 -26.99 -24.89 -5.96
C ALA A 2 -26.21 -24.19 -4.84
N GLY A 3 -24.92 -23.93 -5.10
CA GLY A 3 -24.09 -23.12 -4.21
C GLY A 3 -24.74 -21.76 -4.03
N LYS A 4 -25.09 -21.42 -2.79
CA LYS A 4 -25.53 -20.08 -2.40
C LYS A 4 -24.50 -19.06 -2.91
N PHE A 5 -24.76 -18.43 -4.06
CA PHE A 5 -24.02 -17.26 -4.49
C PHE A 5 -24.38 -16.15 -3.51
N LYS A 6 -23.61 -16.08 -2.42
CA LYS A 6 -23.56 -14.94 -1.50
C LYS A 6 -23.43 -13.72 -2.40
N LYS A 7 -24.45 -12.86 -2.43
CA LYS A 7 -24.56 -11.67 -3.31
C LYS A 7 -23.21 -10.96 -3.27
N ARG A 8 -22.36 -11.18 -4.27
CA ARG A 8 -20.99 -10.67 -4.26
C ARG A 8 -21.14 -9.16 -4.43
N ILE A 9 -20.75 -8.41 -3.41
CA ILE A 9 -20.71 -6.96 -3.50
C ILE A 9 -19.77 -6.66 -4.68
N VAL A 10 -20.29 -5.96 -5.68
CA VAL A 10 -19.52 -5.55 -6.88
C VAL A 10 -19.23 -4.06 -6.78
N ILE A 11 -18.08 -3.65 -7.32
CA ILE A 11 -17.66 -2.25 -7.35
C ILE A 11 -17.20 -1.86 -8.75
N PRO A 12 -17.27 -0.56 -9.11
CA PRO A 12 -16.76 -0.08 -10.39
C PRO A 12 -15.27 -0.44 -10.55
N ARG A 13 -14.89 -0.84 -11.77
CA ARG A 13 -13.50 -1.23 -12.08
C ARG A 13 -12.46 -0.17 -11.71
N ARG A 14 -12.78 1.11 -11.90
CA ARG A 14 -11.89 2.23 -11.51
C ARG A 14 -11.69 2.33 -10.00
N GLU A 15 -12.74 2.12 -9.22
CA GLU A 15 -12.64 2.10 -7.76
C GLU A 15 -11.85 0.90 -7.27
N HIS A 16 -12.08 -0.27 -7.87
CA HIS A 16 -11.33 -1.49 -7.56
C HIS A 16 -9.84 -1.30 -7.79
N LEU A 17 -9.44 -0.74 -8.94
CA LEU A 17 -8.05 -0.39 -9.24
C LEU A 17 -7.45 0.54 -8.18
N SER A 18 -8.16 1.62 -7.85
CA SER A 18 -7.67 2.59 -6.85
C SER A 18 -7.51 1.94 -5.48
N ASP A 19 -8.46 1.09 -5.06
CA ASP A 19 -8.41 0.40 -3.78
C ASP A 19 -7.24 -0.61 -3.76
N VAL A 20 -7.03 -1.38 -4.83
CA VAL A 20 -5.90 -2.32 -4.94
C VAL A 20 -4.54 -1.60 -4.95
N ILE A 21 -4.41 -0.47 -5.66
CA ILE A 21 -3.18 0.33 -5.65
C ILE A 21 -2.89 0.88 -4.24
N ARG A 22 -3.90 1.42 -3.55
CA ARG A 22 -3.73 1.90 -2.16
C ARG A 22 -3.26 0.78 -1.25
N PHE A 23 -3.89 -0.40 -1.32
CA PHE A 23 -3.47 -1.55 -0.54
C PHE A 23 -2.02 -1.95 -0.84
N SER A 24 -1.67 -2.08 -2.13
CA SER A 24 -0.32 -2.48 -2.53
C SER A 24 0.74 -1.47 -2.09
N THR A 25 0.47 -0.18 -2.25
CA THR A 25 1.37 0.89 -1.81
C THR A 25 1.52 0.91 -0.29
N ALA A 26 0.42 0.79 0.46
CA ALA A 26 0.46 0.71 1.92
C ALA A 26 1.20 -0.54 2.40
N PHE A 27 1.05 -1.67 1.70
CA PHE A 27 1.77 -2.90 2.00
C PHE A 27 3.29 -2.72 1.84
N TRP A 28 3.75 -2.12 0.74
CA TRP A 28 5.16 -1.86 0.51
C TRP A 28 5.76 -0.86 1.51
N ILE A 29 5.05 0.23 1.79
CA ILE A 29 5.46 1.20 2.82
C ILE A 29 5.50 0.54 4.20
N GLY A 30 4.50 -0.27 4.55
CA GLY A 30 4.45 -1.00 5.82
C GLY A 30 5.59 -2.00 5.97
N MET A 31 5.95 -2.72 4.90
CA MET A 31 7.13 -3.60 4.88
C MET A 31 8.43 -2.82 5.11
N GLY A 32 8.58 -1.66 4.47
CA GLY A 32 9.73 -0.78 4.71
C GLY A 32 9.82 -0.26 6.14
N PHE A 33 8.68 0.15 6.70
CA PHE A 33 8.59 0.58 8.08
C PHE A 33 8.92 -0.55 9.08
N LEU A 34 8.46 -1.78 8.81
CA LEU A 34 8.80 -2.94 9.61
C LEU A 34 10.30 -3.25 9.55
N LEU A 35 10.92 -3.18 8.37
CA LEU A 35 12.36 -3.36 8.22
C LEU A 35 13.14 -2.29 9.01
N PHE A 36 12.68 -1.04 8.95
CA PHE A 36 13.26 0.05 9.73
C PHE A 36 13.19 -0.22 11.24
N LEU A 37 12.05 -0.67 11.76
CA LEU A 37 11.91 -1.05 13.17
C LEU A 37 12.88 -2.17 13.56
N ILE A 38 13.03 -3.19 12.71
CA ILE A 38 13.99 -4.28 12.93
C ILE A 38 15.42 -3.74 12.97
N LEU A 39 15.79 -2.85 12.05
CA LEU A 39 17.13 -2.25 12.02
C LEU A 39 17.43 -1.43 13.27
N ILE A 40 16.45 -0.66 13.76
CA ILE A 40 16.58 0.08 15.04
C ILE A 40 16.76 -0.90 16.20
N LEU A 41 15.98 -1.98 16.25
CA LEU A 41 16.09 -2.96 17.34
C LEU A 41 17.45 -3.67 17.36
N LEU A 42 18.04 -3.92 16.19
CA LEU A 42 19.32 -4.63 16.06
C LEU A 42 20.54 -3.72 16.25
N ASN A 43 20.50 -2.49 15.74
CA ASN A 43 21.68 -1.62 15.64
C ASN A 43 21.50 -0.25 16.31
N GLY A 44 20.36 0.00 16.97
CA GLY A 44 20.01 1.31 17.48
C GLY A 44 19.65 2.31 16.38
N PHE A 45 19.31 3.53 16.79
CA PHE A 45 19.06 4.62 15.86
C PHE A 45 20.40 5.15 15.33
N SER A 46 20.62 5.02 14.03
CA SER A 46 21.84 5.44 13.33
C SER A 46 21.51 6.15 12.00
N GLU A 47 22.47 6.90 11.45
CA GLU A 47 22.33 7.52 10.12
C GLU A 47 21.97 6.51 9.03
N PHE A 48 22.49 5.28 9.12
CA PHE A 48 22.14 4.18 8.22
C PHE A 48 20.65 3.84 8.31
N SER A 49 20.11 3.70 9.52
CA SER A 49 18.68 3.43 9.72
C SER A 49 17.77 4.55 9.19
N ALA A 50 18.18 5.82 9.36
CA ALA A 50 17.46 6.97 8.82
C ALA A 50 17.50 7.02 7.28
N THR A 51 18.66 6.73 6.69
CA THR A 51 18.84 6.65 5.22
C THR A 51 17.97 5.54 4.62
N VAL A 52 17.90 4.38 5.29
CA VAL A 52 17.03 3.28 4.87
C VAL A 52 15.57 3.71 4.88
N LEU A 53 15.07 4.36 5.95
CA LEU A 53 13.71 4.89 5.99
C LEU A 53 13.43 5.86 4.82
N PHE A 54 14.37 6.76 4.53
CA PHE A 54 14.26 7.76 3.48
C PHE A 54 14.13 7.14 2.09
N LEU A 55 14.91 6.10 1.79
CA LEU A 55 14.84 5.41 0.49
C LEU A 55 13.59 4.54 0.37
N PHE A 56 13.10 3.99 1.48
CA PHE A 56 11.97 3.04 1.46
C PHE A 56 10.62 3.65 1.17
N ILE A 57 10.35 4.90 1.59
CA ILE A 57 9.07 5.56 1.30
C ILE A 57 8.86 5.81 -0.21
N PRO A 58 9.78 6.50 -0.93
CA PRO A 58 9.65 6.69 -2.37
C PRO A 58 9.75 5.35 -3.12
N ALA A 59 10.58 4.41 -2.66
CA ALA A 59 10.61 3.05 -3.23
C ALA A 59 9.25 2.35 -3.05
N GLY A 60 8.61 2.45 -1.89
CA GLY A 60 7.32 1.83 -1.62
C GLY A 60 6.20 2.37 -2.52
N VAL A 61 6.21 3.66 -2.83
CA VAL A 61 5.29 4.26 -3.82
C VAL A 61 5.66 3.80 -5.23
N PHE A 62 6.95 3.85 -5.58
CA PHE A 62 7.45 3.50 -6.91
C PHE A 62 7.19 2.02 -7.26
N PHE A 63 7.34 1.10 -6.32
CA PHE A 63 7.05 -0.32 -6.51
C PHE A 63 5.58 -0.66 -6.26
N GLY A 64 4.91 0.00 -5.31
CA GLY A 64 3.52 -0.29 -4.94
C GLY A 64 2.50 0.04 -6.03
N VAL A 65 2.72 1.09 -6.81
CA VAL A 65 1.84 1.43 -7.94
C VAL A 65 1.89 0.38 -9.06
N PRO A 66 3.04 0.02 -9.66
CA PRO A 66 3.10 -0.99 -10.72
C PRO A 66 2.67 -2.37 -10.22
N PHE A 67 3.04 -2.77 -9.00
CA PHE A 67 2.54 -4.03 -8.41
C PHE A 67 1.02 -4.01 -8.23
N GLY A 68 0.45 -2.89 -7.76
CA GLY A 68 -0.99 -2.72 -7.63
C GLY A 68 -1.72 -2.83 -8.97
N ILE A 69 -1.16 -2.28 -10.04
CA ILE A 69 -1.71 -2.41 -11.41
C ILE A 69 -1.66 -3.86 -11.88
N ALA A 70 -0.53 -4.55 -11.68
CA ALA A 70 -0.38 -5.96 -12.04
C ALA A 70 -1.36 -6.85 -11.26
N LEU A 71 -1.47 -6.65 -9.94
CA LEU A 71 -2.43 -7.32 -9.07
C LEU A 71 -3.87 -7.10 -9.52
N HIS A 72 -4.23 -5.85 -9.84
CA HIS A 72 -5.57 -5.54 -10.33
C HIS A 72 -5.87 -6.26 -11.66
N ARG A 73 -4.92 -6.28 -12.61
CA ARG A 73 -5.10 -7.03 -13.88
C ARG A 73 -5.29 -8.51 -13.61
N TRP A 74 -4.48 -9.10 -12.73
CA TRP A 74 -4.58 -10.50 -12.37
C TRP A 74 -5.91 -10.84 -11.71
N LEU A 75 -6.41 -10.00 -10.79
CA LEU A 75 -7.71 -10.18 -10.14
C LEU A 75 -8.88 -10.11 -11.12
N ILE A 76 -8.84 -9.20 -12.09
CA ILE A 76 -9.84 -9.10 -13.15
C ILE A 76 -9.87 -10.38 -13.98
N VAL A 77 -8.72 -10.86 -14.42
CA VAL A 77 -8.63 -12.10 -15.22
C VAL A 77 -9.15 -13.30 -14.44
N ALA A 78 -8.86 -13.37 -13.14
CA ALA A 78 -9.28 -14.49 -12.30
C ALA A 78 -10.77 -14.47 -11.89
N HIS A 79 -11.42 -13.29 -11.85
CA HIS A 79 -12.74 -13.15 -11.21
C HIS A 79 -13.82 -12.44 -12.04
N SER A 80 -13.51 -11.97 -13.25
CA SER A 80 -14.48 -11.26 -14.09
C SER A 80 -14.39 -11.63 -15.56
N GLU A 81 -15.54 -11.62 -16.23
CA GLU A 81 -15.63 -11.82 -17.67
C GLU A 81 -14.97 -10.66 -18.42
N TYR A 82 -14.48 -10.96 -19.64
CA TYR A 82 -13.81 -9.98 -20.48
C TYR A 82 -14.74 -8.78 -20.75
N GLY A 83 -14.27 -7.57 -20.44
CA GLY A 83 -15.04 -6.33 -20.63
C GLY A 83 -16.00 -5.96 -19.50
N ALA A 84 -16.00 -6.68 -18.37
CA ALA A 84 -16.84 -6.34 -17.22
C ALA A 84 -16.55 -4.91 -16.70
N LYS A 85 -17.62 -4.09 -16.59
CA LYS A 85 -17.56 -2.73 -16.02
C LYS A 85 -17.49 -2.74 -14.49
N VAL A 86 -17.89 -3.85 -13.88
CA VAL A 86 -17.93 -4.07 -12.43
C VAL A 86 -17.12 -5.31 -12.08
N VAL A 87 -16.42 -5.26 -10.95
CA VAL A 87 -15.53 -6.32 -10.48
C VAL A 87 -15.98 -6.71 -9.07
N PRO A 88 -16.02 -8.00 -8.71
CA PRO A 88 -16.34 -8.40 -7.35
C PRO A 88 -15.33 -7.82 -6.35
N VAL A 89 -15.82 -7.39 -5.19
CA VAL A 89 -14.97 -6.93 -4.09
C VAL A 89 -14.09 -8.10 -3.64
N THR A 90 -12.79 -7.87 -3.70
CA THR A 90 -11.76 -8.79 -3.22
C THR A 90 -11.30 -8.37 -1.82
N TRP A 91 -10.59 -9.27 -1.13
CA TRP A 91 -9.98 -8.94 0.16
C TRP A 91 -9.03 -7.73 0.05
N LEU A 92 -8.25 -7.66 -1.05
CA LEU A 92 -7.33 -6.56 -1.33
C LEU A 92 -8.07 -5.22 -1.50
N SER A 93 -9.11 -5.18 -2.34
CA SER A 93 -9.91 -3.97 -2.53
C SER A 93 -10.65 -3.56 -1.26
N ARG A 94 -11.07 -4.51 -0.42
CA ARG A 94 -11.74 -4.21 0.86
C ARG A 94 -10.79 -3.49 1.81
N ASN A 95 -9.57 -3.98 1.98
CA ASN A 95 -8.57 -3.34 2.84
C ASN A 95 -8.08 -2.00 2.27
N GLY A 96 -7.87 -1.93 0.95
CA GLY A 96 -7.54 -0.70 0.26
C GLY A 96 -8.59 0.41 0.41
N ARG A 97 -9.86 0.03 0.47
CA ARG A 97 -10.98 0.95 0.72
C ARG A 97 -10.99 1.51 2.13
N LEU A 98 -10.67 0.70 3.14
CA LEU A 98 -10.55 1.16 4.54
C LEU A 98 -9.44 2.21 4.68
N LEU A 99 -8.40 2.10 3.86
CA LEU A 99 -7.31 3.06 3.82
C LEU A 99 -7.68 4.38 3.15
N LYS A 100 -8.80 4.50 2.41
CA LYS A 100 -9.10 5.67 1.57
C LYS A 100 -9.05 7.02 2.32
N GLY A 101 -9.52 7.09 3.57
CA GLY A 101 -9.44 8.30 4.40
C GLY A 101 -8.08 8.51 5.08
N TRP A 102 -7.39 7.42 5.41
CA TRP A 102 -6.14 7.43 6.16
C TRP A 102 -4.90 7.47 5.26
N PHE A 103 -5.03 7.14 3.98
CA PHE A 103 -3.90 6.97 3.08
C PHE A 103 -3.22 8.31 2.78
N ALA A 104 -4.02 9.36 2.50
CA ALA A 104 -3.49 10.70 2.30
C ALA A 104 -2.87 11.25 3.59
N ALA A 105 -3.58 11.13 4.72
CA ALA A 105 -3.08 11.58 6.02
C ALA A 105 -1.80 10.82 6.44
N GLY A 106 -1.77 9.50 6.24
CA GLY A 106 -0.63 8.64 6.55
C GLY A 106 0.60 8.95 5.70
N ILE A 107 0.42 9.24 4.40
CA ILE A 107 1.50 9.71 3.53
C ILE A 107 2.02 11.07 4.01
N VAL A 108 1.13 12.01 4.35
CA VAL A 108 1.54 13.34 4.86
C VAL A 108 2.30 13.21 6.17
N ILE A 109 1.81 12.39 7.11
CA ILE A 109 2.50 12.11 8.38
C ILE A 109 3.88 11.51 8.11
N LEU A 110 3.99 10.52 7.21
CA LEU A 110 5.26 9.90 6.84
C LEU A 110 6.26 10.91 6.25
N ILE A 111 5.79 11.82 5.38
CA ILE A 111 6.61 12.88 4.81
C ILE A 111 7.10 13.83 5.91
N VAL A 112 6.21 14.27 6.81
CA VAL A 112 6.58 15.14 7.94
C VAL A 112 7.59 14.47 8.85
N LEU A 113 7.40 13.18 9.16
CA LEU A 113 8.30 12.41 10.01
C LEU A 113 9.70 12.32 9.40
N VAL A 114 9.79 12.09 8.09
CA VAL A 114 11.05 12.16 7.35
C VAL A 114 11.67 13.55 7.42
N LEU A 115 10.91 14.61 7.15
CA LEU A 115 11.41 15.98 7.13
C LEU A 115 11.87 16.49 8.50
N VAL A 116 11.30 15.97 9.60
CA VAL A 116 11.68 16.34 10.97
C VAL A 116 12.91 15.55 11.45
N VAL A 117 13.03 14.28 11.05
CA VAL A 117 14.15 13.43 11.45
C VAL A 117 15.46 13.86 10.76
N ILE A 118 15.42 14.30 9.50
CA ILE A 118 16.62 14.68 8.73
C ILE A 118 17.44 15.83 9.38
N PRO A 119 16.86 16.97 9.79
CA PRO A 119 17.61 18.03 10.45
C PRO A 119 18.20 17.58 11.79
N SER A 120 17.50 16.71 12.53
CA SER A 120 17.97 16.24 13.83
C SER A 120 19.18 15.31 13.76
N THR A 121 19.42 14.66 12.62
CA THR A 121 20.62 13.81 12.41
C THR A 121 21.81 14.57 11.82
N ILE A 122 21.60 15.72 11.16
CA ILE A 122 22.68 16.52 10.55
C ILE A 122 23.36 17.46 11.57
N HIS A 123 22.70 17.72 12.71
CA HIS A 123 23.19 18.63 13.76
C HIS A 123 23.73 17.95 15.02
N VAL A 124 23.99 16.63 14.96
CA VAL A 124 24.69 15.85 15.99
C VAL A 124 26.05 15.43 15.45
#